data_AF-A0A679KD42-F1
#
_entry.id   AF-A0A679KD42-F1
#
_cell.length_a   1.000
_cell.length_b   1.000
_cell.length_c   1.000
_cell.angle_alpha   90.00
_cell.angle_beta   90.00
_cell.angle_gamma   90.00
#
_symmetry.space_group_name_H-M   'P 1'
#
loop_
_entity.id
_entity.type
_entity.pdbx_description
1 polymer ?
#
loop_
_entity_poly.entity_id
_entity_poly.type
_entity_poly.pdbx_seq_one_letter_code
_entity_poly.pdbx_strand_id
1 'polypeptide(L)'
;MEAMPENGAVGDERPRILIVEDEVLIRIHMGEELRAAGFTVVEAMSAEEALSVLAADPDFDVVITNIRMEGKTEGLTLANRIRGHVPSIKVAIASGHIEIVDLEYDAVFAKPYDIPLIVSKLRQMLPLELPAEATGEITYTLDANDVIVDIQPRSSEWLTSVLVETIIGTPLLSYVSGVSAAAFLRGILDAARRGNLVKVPYRCDTPDRKRSWTMELKLEEQGRLSIVHRLVEDAPFLSPVVFRTATLDLVDAIPRCSVCNRIFTNSAWRDADHQSPHNSGRSSINVFYDICSACNFLAWSALNA
;
A
#
# COMPACT_ATOMS: atom_id res chain seq x y z
N MET A 1 30.06 -33.60 23.58
CA MET A 1 29.71 -32.26 24.10
C MET A 1 30.18 -31.29 23.04
N GLU A 2 29.42 -31.21 21.94
CA GLU A 2 29.73 -30.34 20.80
C GLU A 2 28.90 -29.07 20.98
N ALA A 3 29.60 -27.93 20.94
CA ALA A 3 29.01 -26.61 21.07
C ALA A 3 28.17 -26.31 19.81
N MET A 4 26.94 -25.85 20.03
CA MET A 4 26.06 -25.31 18.99
C MET A 4 26.56 -23.92 18.59
N PRO A 5 26.56 -23.54 17.30
CA PRO A 5 26.95 -22.20 16.90
C PRO A 5 25.88 -21.19 17.32
N GLU A 6 26.35 -20.06 17.82
CA GLU A 6 25.54 -18.93 18.25
C GLU A 6 24.82 -18.32 17.03
N ASN A 7 23.49 -18.23 17.12
CA ASN A 7 22.65 -17.61 16.10
C ASN A 7 23.09 -16.16 15.86
N GLY A 8 23.40 -15.86 14.60
CA GLY A 8 23.69 -14.50 14.12
C GLY A 8 22.55 -13.54 14.43
N ALA A 9 22.92 -12.30 14.73
CA ALA A 9 22.03 -11.21 15.07
C ALA A 9 20.88 -11.09 14.06
N VAL A 10 19.65 -11.28 14.55
CA VAL A 10 18.43 -10.90 13.85
C VAL A 10 18.46 -9.37 13.74
N GLY A 11 18.58 -8.84 12.52
CA GLY A 11 18.46 -7.41 12.26
C GLY A 11 17.09 -6.92 12.73
N ASP A 12 17.02 -5.68 13.21
CA ASP A 12 15.75 -5.07 13.62
C ASP A 12 14.80 -5.02 12.40
N GLU A 13 13.84 -5.95 12.31
CA GLU A 13 12.85 -6.08 11.22
C GLU A 13 11.85 -4.90 11.17
N ARG A 14 12.05 -3.87 11.98
CA ARG A 14 11.17 -2.70 12.03
C ARG A 14 11.48 -1.75 10.88
N PRO A 15 10.45 -1.29 10.13
CA PRO A 15 10.69 -0.33 9.06
C PRO A 15 11.35 0.94 9.57
N ARG A 16 12.35 1.41 8.83
CA ARG A 16 13.21 2.54 9.19
C ARG A 16 12.72 3.82 8.55
N ILE A 17 12.44 4.82 9.37
CA ILE A 17 11.87 6.11 8.97
C ILE A 17 12.86 7.22 9.28
N LEU A 18 13.15 8.08 8.29
CA LEU A 18 13.89 9.32 8.48
C LEU A 18 12.91 10.50 8.50
N ILE A 19 12.80 11.20 9.63
CA ILE A 19 12.03 12.44 9.74
C ILE A 19 12.96 13.63 9.51
N VAL A 20 12.56 14.55 8.64
CA VAL A 20 13.26 15.81 8.36
C VAL A 20 12.31 16.98 8.60
N GLU A 21 12.49 17.63 9.75
CA GLU A 21 11.62 18.70 10.25
C GLU A 21 12.47 19.69 11.05
N ASP A 22 12.40 20.99 10.74
CA ASP A 22 13.21 22.01 11.40
C ASP A 22 12.62 22.43 12.75
N GLU A 23 11.30 22.34 12.91
CA GLU A 23 10.62 22.61 14.17
C GLU A 23 10.85 21.51 15.22
N VAL A 24 11.70 21.79 16.21
CA VAL A 24 12.17 20.83 17.22
C VAL A 24 11.04 20.08 17.93
N LEU A 25 10.01 20.79 18.40
CA LEU A 25 8.91 20.16 19.15
C LEU A 25 8.06 19.25 18.28
N ILE A 26 7.83 19.63 17.02
CA ILE A 26 7.10 18.81 16.05
C ILE A 26 7.90 17.55 15.73
N ARG A 27 9.21 17.70 15.45
CA ARG A 27 10.10 16.58 15.12
C ARG A 27 10.16 15.55 16.24
N ILE A 28 10.37 16.00 17.48
CA ILE A 28 10.44 15.11 18.66
C ILE A 28 9.10 14.39 18.86
N HIS A 29 7.98 15.13 18.86
CA HIS A 29 6.65 14.53 19.07
C HIS A 29 6.32 13.48 18.00
N MET A 30 6.55 13.80 16.72
CA MET A 30 6.37 12.84 15.62
C MET A 30 7.28 11.63 15.79
N GLY A 31 8.54 11.84 16.18
CA GLY A 31 9.49 10.75 16.42
C GLY A 31 9.06 9.80 17.54
N GLU A 32 8.55 10.32 18.66
CA GLU A 32 8.04 9.51 19.77
C GLU A 32 6.84 8.67 19.36
N GLU A 33 5.85 9.27 18.70
CA GLU A 33 4.63 8.58 18.27
C GLU A 33 4.92 7.50 17.22
N LEU A 34 5.80 7.77 16.25
CA LEU A 34 6.19 6.78 15.24
C LEU A 34 6.97 5.61 15.87
N ARG A 35 7.85 5.87 16.85
CA ARG A 35 8.51 4.81 17.60
C ARG A 35 7.51 3.96 18.39
N ALA A 36 6.53 4.61 19.05
CA ALA A 36 5.45 3.92 19.75
C ALA A 36 4.59 3.07 18.79
N ALA A 37 4.44 3.49 17.53
CA ALA A 37 3.74 2.76 16.48
C ALA A 37 4.53 1.58 15.88
N GLY A 38 5.76 1.33 16.34
CA GLY A 38 6.59 0.18 15.95
C GLY A 38 7.65 0.45 14.88
N PHE A 39 7.92 1.72 14.55
CA PHE A 39 8.95 2.10 13.57
C PHE A 39 10.29 2.39 14.23
N THR A 40 11.38 2.18 13.48
CA THR A 40 12.71 2.64 13.86
C THR A 40 12.95 4.02 13.26
N VAL A 41 13.06 5.05 14.10
CA VAL A 41 13.01 6.46 13.66
C VAL A 41 14.33 7.17 13.90
N VAL A 42 14.88 7.74 12.82
CA VAL A 42 15.99 8.69 12.84
C VAL A 42 15.47 10.08 12.52
N GLU A 43 16.00 11.09 13.20
CA GLU A 43 15.56 12.47 13.10
C GLU A 43 16.68 13.33 12.53
N ALA A 44 16.32 14.26 11.63
CA ALA A 44 17.20 15.30 11.10
C ALA A 44 16.48 16.65 11.19
N MET A 45 17.21 17.70 11.57
CA MET A 45 16.70 19.06 11.68
C MET A 45 16.82 19.86 10.38
N SER A 46 17.56 19.36 9.39
CA SER A 46 17.73 20.01 8.09
C SER A 46 17.94 19.00 6.97
N ALA A 47 17.80 19.46 5.73
CA ALA A 47 18.06 18.65 4.55
C ALA A 47 19.53 18.21 4.44
N GLU A 48 20.49 19.04 4.87
CA GLU A 48 21.91 18.71 4.88
C GLU A 48 22.24 17.60 5.88
N GLU A 49 21.63 17.64 7.06
CA GLU A 49 21.76 16.57 8.04
C GLU A 49 21.14 15.28 7.50
N ALA A 50 19.94 15.33 6.92
CA ALA A 50 19.30 14.19 6.30
C ALA A 50 20.17 13.56 5.19
N LEU A 51 20.79 14.37 4.34
CA LEU A 51 21.71 13.89 3.31
C LEU A 51 22.97 13.25 3.91
N SER A 52 23.46 13.77 5.04
CA SER A 52 24.61 13.20 5.74
C SER A 52 24.27 11.85 6.37
N VAL A 53 23.07 11.74 6.96
CA VAL A 53 22.52 10.47 7.48
C VAL A 53 22.39 9.45 6.36
N LEU A 54 21.74 9.80 5.25
CA LEU A 54 21.54 8.91 4.11
C LEU A 54 22.85 8.50 3.41
N ALA A 55 23.86 9.37 3.42
CA ALA A 55 25.17 9.05 2.86
C ALA A 55 25.96 8.08 3.75
N ALA A 56 25.78 8.16 5.07
CA ALA A 56 26.42 7.24 6.02
C ALA A 56 25.70 5.89 6.08
N ASP A 57 24.37 5.90 6.01
CA ASP A 57 23.51 4.73 6.08
C ASP A 57 22.27 4.93 5.19
N PRO A 58 22.21 4.34 3.98
CA PRO A 58 21.10 4.53 3.06
C PRO A 58 19.91 3.60 3.33
N ASP A 59 19.97 2.75 4.36
CA ASP A 59 18.98 1.71 4.64
C ASP A 59 17.75 2.27 5.37
N PHE A 60 16.92 3.02 4.63
CA PHE A 60 15.65 3.57 5.09
C PHE A 60 14.52 3.16 4.16
N ASP A 61 13.34 2.91 4.73
CA ASP A 61 12.15 2.59 3.94
C ASP A 61 11.37 3.83 3.53
N VAL A 62 11.29 4.83 4.42
CA VAL A 62 10.58 6.10 4.16
C VAL A 62 11.36 7.30 4.70
N VAL A 63 11.36 8.38 3.91
CA VAL A 63 11.74 9.73 4.37
C VAL A 63 10.49 10.59 4.42
N ILE A 64 10.24 11.24 5.56
CA ILE A 64 9.19 12.25 5.74
C ILE A 64 9.89 13.60 5.84
N THR A 65 9.65 14.52 4.89
CA THR A 65 10.30 15.84 4.91
C THR A 65 9.29 16.99 4.89
N ASN A 66 9.46 17.95 5.78
CA ASN A 66 8.81 19.27 5.64
C ASN A 66 9.33 19.94 4.37
N ILE A 67 8.45 20.45 3.51
CA ILE A 67 8.86 21.02 2.21
C ILE A 67 9.58 22.36 2.36
N ARG A 68 9.22 23.15 3.39
CA ARG A 68 9.80 24.46 3.67
C ARG A 68 10.52 24.38 5.00
N MET A 69 11.84 24.32 4.94
CA MET A 69 12.72 24.34 6.09
C MET A 69 13.75 25.44 5.89
N GLU A 70 14.16 26.09 6.98
CA GLU A 70 15.28 27.03 6.92
C GLU A 70 16.60 26.30 6.62
N GLY A 71 17.39 26.81 5.67
CA GLY A 71 18.65 26.16 5.27
C GLY A 71 19.11 26.51 3.86
N LYS A 72 20.16 25.82 3.38
CA LYS A 72 20.65 25.97 1.99
C LYS A 72 19.83 25.13 1.01
N THR A 73 19.32 24.01 1.47
CA THR A 73 18.55 23.05 0.68
C THR A 73 17.14 22.97 1.24
N GLU A 74 16.14 23.29 0.41
CA GLU A 74 14.74 23.10 0.78
C GLU A 74 14.38 21.62 0.83
N GLY A 75 13.40 21.25 1.66
CA GLY A 75 12.94 19.85 1.76
C GLY A 75 12.38 19.30 0.45
N LEU A 76 11.84 20.17 -0.42
CA LEU A 76 11.44 19.77 -1.75
C LEU A 76 12.63 19.33 -2.62
N THR A 77 13.74 20.05 -2.52
CA THR A 77 14.99 19.70 -3.23
C THR A 77 15.57 18.40 -2.69
N LEU A 78 15.50 18.18 -1.37
CA LEU A 78 15.86 16.91 -0.72
C LEU A 78 15.01 15.75 -1.28
N ALA A 79 13.69 15.89 -1.28
CA ALA A 79 12.74 14.89 -1.76
C ALA A 79 13.06 14.45 -3.21
N ASN A 80 13.30 15.43 -4.09
CA ASN A 80 13.65 15.17 -5.48
C ASN A 80 15.01 14.46 -5.61
N ARG A 81 15.99 14.84 -4.78
CA ARG A 81 17.31 14.20 -4.77
C ARG A 81 17.25 12.75 -4.33
N ILE A 82 16.49 12.44 -3.27
CA ILE A 82 16.30 11.07 -2.78
C ILE A 82 15.64 10.22 -3.87
N ARG A 83 14.55 10.69 -4.48
CA ARG A 83 13.88 9.95 -5.57
C ARG A 83 14.80 9.68 -6.77
N GLY A 84 15.67 10.63 -7.12
CA GLY A 84 16.61 10.48 -8.24
C GLY A 84 17.79 9.55 -7.98
N HIS A 85 18.23 9.38 -6.72
CA HIS A 85 19.45 8.64 -6.38
C HIS A 85 19.20 7.33 -5.64
N VAL A 86 18.12 7.24 -4.86
CA VAL A 86 17.77 6.07 -4.04
C VAL A 86 16.27 5.77 -4.18
N PRO A 87 15.81 5.31 -5.36
CA PRO A 87 14.39 5.14 -5.67
C PRO A 87 13.69 4.03 -4.87
N SER A 88 14.43 3.26 -4.06
CA SER A 88 13.89 2.28 -3.12
C SER A 88 13.30 2.92 -1.87
N ILE A 89 13.74 4.13 -1.51
CA ILE A 89 13.22 4.89 -0.36
C ILE A 89 11.96 5.62 -0.80
N LYS A 90 10.85 5.40 -0.08
CA LYS A 90 9.61 6.14 -0.31
C LYS A 90 9.74 7.54 0.25
N VAL A 91 9.17 8.53 -0.42
CA VAL A 91 9.25 9.93 0.00
C VAL A 91 7.87 10.47 0.29
N ALA A 92 7.64 10.83 1.55
CA ALA A 92 6.47 11.56 2.00
C ALA A 92 6.84 13.02 2.26
N ILE A 93 6.02 13.95 1.78
CA ILE A 93 6.22 15.38 2.01
C ILE A 93 5.19 15.93 2.99
N ALA A 94 5.58 16.94 3.76
CA ALA A 94 4.69 17.65 4.65
C ALA A 94 4.63 19.15 4.32
N SER A 95 3.41 19.71 4.28
CA SER A 95 3.19 21.12 3.89
C SER A 95 2.12 21.81 4.72
N GLY A 96 2.37 23.06 5.11
CA GLY A 96 1.37 23.95 5.69
C GLY A 96 0.50 24.69 4.67
N HIS A 97 0.84 24.62 3.37
CA HIS A 97 0.05 25.22 2.29
C HIS A 97 -0.21 24.12 1.25
N ILE A 98 -1.46 23.62 1.18
CA ILE A 98 -1.88 22.56 0.26
C ILE A 98 -2.13 23.15 -1.15
N GLU A 99 -1.28 24.08 -1.59
CA GLU A 99 -1.20 24.50 -3.00
C GLU A 99 -0.06 23.75 -3.72
N ILE A 100 0.28 22.56 -3.21
CA ILE A 100 1.16 21.63 -3.93
C ILE A 100 0.28 20.84 -4.90
N VAL A 101 -0.14 21.55 -5.93
CA VAL A 101 -0.62 20.91 -7.15
C VAL A 101 0.65 20.47 -7.88
N ASP A 102 0.67 19.22 -8.37
CA ASP A 102 1.63 18.72 -9.37
C ASP A 102 2.91 18.01 -8.90
N LEU A 103 2.92 17.28 -7.76
CA LEU A 103 4.13 16.52 -7.35
C LEU A 103 3.87 15.04 -7.02
N GLU A 104 4.55 14.16 -7.75
CA GLU A 104 4.50 12.69 -7.70
C GLU A 104 5.12 12.06 -6.42
N TYR A 105 4.79 12.50 -5.21
CA TYR A 105 5.31 11.89 -3.97
C TYR A 105 4.48 10.69 -3.50
N ASP A 106 5.08 9.79 -2.72
CA ASP A 106 4.39 8.58 -2.23
C ASP A 106 3.28 8.91 -1.20
N ALA A 107 3.43 10.03 -0.48
CA ALA A 107 2.40 10.61 0.37
C ALA A 107 2.59 12.12 0.57
N VAL A 108 1.49 12.82 0.87
CA VAL A 108 1.46 14.24 1.24
C VAL A 108 0.70 14.39 2.55
N PHE A 109 1.30 15.06 3.54
CA PHE A 109 0.70 15.34 4.83
C PHE A 109 0.49 16.86 5.00
N ALA A 110 -0.70 17.25 5.41
CA ALA A 110 -1.00 18.63 5.75
C ALA A 110 -0.53 18.95 7.18
N LYS A 111 -0.04 20.17 7.42
CA LYS A 111 0.10 20.72 8.77
C LYS A 111 -1.24 21.36 9.21
N PRO A 112 -1.68 21.23 10.48
CA PRO A 112 -1.02 20.51 11.57
C PRO A 112 -1.05 18.99 11.36
N TYR A 113 0.00 18.31 11.81
CA TYR A 113 0.16 16.87 11.60
C TYR A 113 -0.91 16.06 12.33
N ASP A 114 -1.63 15.25 11.58
CA ASP A 114 -2.45 14.16 12.10
C ASP A 114 -1.58 12.89 12.17
N ILE A 115 -0.97 12.65 13.32
CA ILE A 115 -0.04 11.53 13.52
C ILE A 115 -0.71 10.16 13.28
N PRO A 116 -1.94 9.89 13.76
CA PRO A 116 -2.68 8.68 13.39
C PRO A 116 -2.81 8.47 11.87
N LEU A 117 -3.12 9.53 11.12
CA LEU A 117 -3.17 9.48 9.65
C LEU A 117 -1.80 9.15 9.04
N ILE A 118 -0.72 9.74 9.55
CA ILE A 118 0.66 9.45 9.11
C ILE A 118 0.99 7.98 9.34
N VAL A 119 0.75 7.46 10.54
CA VAL A 119 0.99 6.04 10.87
C VAL A 119 0.22 5.12 9.93
N SER A 120 -1.08 5.38 9.72
CA SER A 120 -1.91 4.60 8.80
C SER A 120 -1.33 4.61 7.39
N LYS A 121 -0.92 5.79 6.90
CA LYS A 121 -0.37 5.94 5.55
C LYS A 121 0.98 5.27 5.39
N LEU A 122 1.87 5.37 6.39
CA LEU A 122 3.16 4.68 6.40
C LEU A 122 2.96 3.16 6.33
N ARG A 123 2.03 2.60 7.11
CA ARG A 123 1.73 1.15 7.06
C ARG A 123 1.13 0.70 5.73
N GLN A 124 0.36 1.56 5.06
CA GLN A 124 -0.12 1.27 3.69
C GLN A 124 1.02 1.31 2.66
N MET A 125 2.00 2.18 2.88
CA MET A 125 3.15 2.34 2.00
C MET A 125 4.17 1.22 2.18
N LEU A 126 4.38 0.75 3.40
CA LEU A 126 5.40 -0.23 3.69
C LEU A 126 4.91 -1.64 3.37
N PRO A 127 5.79 -2.54 2.87
CA PRO A 127 5.43 -3.94 2.74
C PRO A 127 5.07 -4.45 4.13
N LEU A 128 3.85 -4.97 4.27
CA LEU A 128 3.54 -5.82 5.40
C LEU A 128 4.41 -7.07 5.22
N GLU A 129 5.37 -7.31 6.12
CA GLU A 129 5.95 -8.65 6.22
C GLU A 129 4.83 -9.57 6.67
N LEU A 130 4.49 -10.50 5.78
CA LEU A 130 3.46 -11.47 6.03
C LEU A 130 4.14 -12.80 6.29
N PRO A 131 3.88 -13.48 7.41
CA PRO A 131 4.42 -14.80 7.64
C PRO A 131 3.90 -15.77 6.58
N ALA A 132 4.77 -16.68 6.13
CA ALA A 132 4.58 -17.55 4.99
C ALA A 132 3.44 -18.58 5.10
N GLU A 133 2.74 -18.65 6.24
CA GLU A 133 1.79 -19.72 6.59
C GLU A 133 0.43 -19.22 7.08
N ALA A 134 0.12 -17.95 6.86
CA ALA A 134 -1.03 -17.41 7.53
C ALA A 134 -2.36 -17.92 6.94
N THR A 135 -3.36 -18.15 7.80
CA THR A 135 -4.64 -18.75 7.41
C THR A 135 -5.37 -17.76 6.48
N GLY A 136 -5.56 -18.17 5.23
CA GLY A 136 -5.98 -17.26 4.16
C GLY A 136 -7.47 -16.93 4.13
N GLU A 137 -8.11 -16.67 5.28
CA GLU A 137 -9.49 -16.19 5.31
C GLU A 137 -9.57 -14.83 6.01
N ILE A 138 -10.19 -13.85 5.36
CA ILE A 138 -10.47 -12.52 5.91
C ILE A 138 -11.94 -12.23 5.67
N THR A 139 -12.65 -11.82 6.70
CA THR A 139 -14.06 -11.41 6.61
C THR A 139 -14.19 -9.95 7.02
N TYR A 140 -15.00 -9.17 6.32
CA TYR A 140 -15.44 -7.88 6.82
C TYR A 140 -16.91 -7.62 6.50
N THR A 141 -17.54 -6.79 7.33
CA THR A 141 -18.96 -6.46 7.24
C THR A 141 -19.12 -5.02 6.83
N LEU A 142 -19.98 -4.78 5.84
CA LEU A 142 -20.43 -3.46 5.44
C LEU A 142 -21.82 -3.16 5.98
N ASP A 143 -22.07 -1.91 6.34
CA ASP A 143 -23.42 -1.43 6.59
C ASP A 143 -24.22 -1.15 5.29
N ALA A 144 -25.42 -0.59 5.42
CA ALA A 144 -26.28 -0.24 4.29
C ALA A 144 -25.72 0.91 3.42
N ASN A 145 -24.68 1.62 3.88
CA ASN A 145 -24.02 2.72 3.19
C ASN A 145 -22.60 2.36 2.70
N ASP A 146 -22.25 1.06 2.67
CA ASP A 146 -20.94 0.55 2.26
C ASP A 146 -19.79 0.96 3.19
N VAL A 147 -20.09 1.30 4.45
CA VAL A 147 -19.09 1.59 5.50
C VAL A 147 -18.66 0.29 6.17
N ILE A 148 -17.36 0.11 6.35
CA ILE A 148 -16.81 -1.06 7.04
C ILE A 148 -17.10 -0.95 8.54
N VAL A 149 -17.83 -1.91 9.11
CA VAL A 149 -18.26 -1.89 10.52
C VAL A 149 -17.65 -3.01 11.36
N ASP A 150 -17.15 -4.07 10.72
CA ASP A 150 -16.48 -5.17 11.40
C ASP A 150 -15.44 -5.81 10.47
N ILE A 151 -14.33 -6.28 11.03
CA ILE A 151 -13.30 -7.06 10.33
C ILE A 151 -12.92 -8.22 11.23
N GLN A 152 -12.83 -9.41 10.62
CA GLN A 152 -12.42 -10.63 11.27
C GLN A 152 -11.35 -11.34 10.43
N PRO A 153 -10.33 -11.92 11.07
CA PRO A 153 -10.04 -11.81 12.50
C PRO A 153 -9.63 -10.37 12.90
N ARG A 154 -10.02 -9.92 14.10
CA ARG A 154 -9.67 -8.58 14.66
C ARG A 154 -8.17 -8.44 14.96
N SER A 155 -7.48 -9.57 15.04
CA SER A 155 -6.03 -9.68 15.10
C SER A 155 -5.65 -10.97 14.40
N SER A 156 -4.76 -10.88 13.43
CA SER A 156 -4.12 -12.05 12.83
C SER A 156 -2.68 -11.74 12.49
N GLU A 157 -2.01 -12.78 12.02
CA GLU A 157 -0.72 -12.72 11.34
C GLU A 157 -0.65 -11.66 10.22
N TRP A 158 -1.78 -11.19 9.68
CA TRP A 158 -1.85 -10.19 8.60
C TRP A 158 -2.43 -8.83 9.02
N LEU A 159 -3.08 -8.75 10.19
CA LEU A 159 -3.85 -7.59 10.65
C LEU A 159 -3.53 -7.30 12.11
N THR A 160 -2.83 -6.18 12.36
CA THR A 160 -2.68 -5.66 13.72
C THR A 160 -3.98 -5.02 14.17
N SER A 161 -4.31 -5.11 15.47
CA SER A 161 -5.51 -4.48 16.04
C SER A 161 -5.60 -2.99 15.72
N VAL A 162 -4.45 -2.30 15.71
CA VAL A 162 -4.33 -0.88 15.39
C VAL A 162 -4.71 -0.60 13.93
N LEU A 163 -4.35 -1.47 12.97
CA LEU A 163 -4.78 -1.31 11.58
C LEU A 163 -6.29 -1.51 11.43
N VAL A 164 -6.87 -2.48 12.13
CA VAL A 164 -8.32 -2.75 12.10
C VAL A 164 -9.11 -1.53 12.59
N GLU A 165 -8.68 -0.90 13.68
CA GLU A 165 -9.34 0.30 14.23
C GLU A 165 -9.31 1.48 13.25
N THR A 166 -8.26 1.63 12.44
CA THR A 166 -8.20 2.69 11.42
C THR A 166 -9.08 2.43 10.18
N ILE A 167 -9.53 1.19 9.98
CA ILE A 167 -10.35 0.81 8.82
C ILE A 167 -11.84 0.90 9.15
N ILE A 168 -12.24 0.52 10.37
CA ILE A 168 -13.64 0.58 10.81
C ILE A 168 -14.14 2.03 10.79
N GLY A 169 -15.35 2.22 10.28
CA GLY A 169 -15.99 3.53 10.07
C GLY A 169 -15.65 4.20 8.74
N THR A 170 -14.79 3.57 7.92
CA THR A 170 -14.40 4.12 6.62
C THR A 170 -15.22 3.47 5.48
N PRO A 171 -15.73 4.25 4.49
CA PRO A 171 -16.36 3.70 3.29
C PRO A 171 -15.41 2.79 2.51
N LEU A 172 -15.86 1.60 2.08
CA LEU A 172 -15.03 0.62 1.37
C LEU A 172 -14.35 1.21 0.12
N LEU A 173 -15.09 2.02 -0.64
CA LEU A 173 -14.59 2.61 -1.89
C LEU A 173 -13.46 3.63 -1.68
N SER A 174 -13.20 4.10 -0.45
CA SER A 174 -12.03 4.93 -0.16
C SER A 174 -10.70 4.20 -0.35
N TYR A 175 -10.71 2.86 -0.27
CA TYR A 175 -9.54 2.01 -0.49
C TYR A 175 -9.39 1.55 -1.94
N VAL A 176 -10.33 1.90 -2.82
CA VAL A 176 -10.33 1.45 -4.22
C VAL A 176 -9.82 2.55 -5.13
N SER A 177 -8.73 2.26 -5.85
CA SER A 177 -8.18 3.15 -6.87
C SER A 177 -8.68 2.77 -8.26
N GLY A 178 -9.06 3.79 -9.05
CA GLY A 178 -9.48 3.62 -10.45
C GLY A 178 -11.00 3.54 -10.64
N VAL A 179 -11.51 4.28 -11.63
CA VAL A 179 -12.96 4.40 -11.90
C VAL A 179 -13.57 3.05 -12.28
N SER A 180 -12.89 2.26 -13.13
CA SER A 180 -13.36 0.93 -13.55
C SER A 180 -13.47 -0.04 -12.38
N ALA A 181 -12.47 -0.06 -11.48
CA ALA A 181 -12.47 -0.92 -10.30
C ALA A 181 -13.59 -0.55 -9.31
N ALA A 182 -13.78 0.76 -9.08
CA ALA A 182 -14.85 1.26 -8.23
C ALA A 182 -16.24 0.92 -8.80
N ALA A 183 -16.45 1.10 -10.11
CA ALA A 183 -17.70 0.73 -10.77
C ALA A 183 -17.98 -0.77 -10.70
N PHE A 184 -16.96 -1.59 -10.90
CA PHE A 184 -17.05 -3.05 -10.76
C PHE A 184 -17.47 -3.46 -9.33
N LEU A 185 -16.82 -2.91 -8.31
CA LEU A 185 -17.15 -3.23 -6.92
C LEU A 185 -18.57 -2.77 -6.56
N ARG A 186 -19.00 -1.59 -7.00
CA ARG A 186 -20.40 -1.13 -6.83
C ARG A 186 -21.39 -2.12 -7.43
N GLY A 187 -21.13 -2.60 -8.65
CA GLY A 187 -21.98 -3.61 -9.30
C GLY A 187 -22.11 -4.88 -8.47
N ILE A 188 -21.00 -5.37 -7.89
CA ILE A 188 -20.97 -6.53 -6.99
C ILE A 188 -21.82 -6.30 -5.74
N LEU A 189 -21.64 -5.16 -5.07
CA LEU A 189 -22.39 -4.82 -3.87
C LEU A 189 -23.89 -4.72 -4.16
N ASP A 190 -24.27 -4.08 -5.27
CA ASP A 190 -25.65 -3.93 -5.69
C ASP A 190 -26.30 -5.28 -6.03
N ALA A 191 -25.58 -6.19 -6.70
CA ALA A 191 -26.06 -7.54 -6.98
C ALA A 191 -26.26 -8.35 -5.69
N ALA A 192 -25.31 -8.30 -4.76
CA ALA A 192 -25.43 -8.97 -3.47
C ALA A 192 -26.63 -8.44 -2.67
N ARG A 193 -26.87 -7.12 -2.67
CA ARG A 193 -28.05 -6.50 -2.01
C ARG A 193 -29.38 -6.87 -2.67
N ARG A 194 -29.39 -7.22 -3.95
CA ARG A 194 -30.58 -7.79 -4.62
C ARG A 194 -30.82 -9.26 -4.29
N GLY A 195 -29.94 -9.89 -3.50
CA GLY A 195 -30.06 -11.29 -3.09
C GLY A 195 -29.36 -12.27 -4.04
N ASN A 196 -28.58 -11.79 -5.01
CA ASN A 196 -27.78 -12.68 -5.87
C ASN A 196 -26.62 -13.26 -5.05
N LEU A 197 -26.33 -14.55 -5.25
CA LEU A 197 -25.14 -15.15 -4.67
C LEU A 197 -23.92 -14.68 -5.48
N VAL A 198 -23.13 -13.78 -4.90
CA VAL A 198 -21.96 -13.23 -5.59
C VAL A 198 -20.69 -13.94 -5.10
N LYS A 199 -20.02 -14.65 -6.02
CA LYS A 199 -18.70 -15.25 -5.80
C LYS A 199 -17.77 -14.85 -6.94
N VAL A 200 -16.69 -14.14 -6.61
CA VAL A 200 -15.79 -13.52 -7.59
C VAL A 200 -14.34 -13.92 -7.31
N PRO A 201 -13.66 -14.60 -8.26
CA PRO A 201 -12.23 -14.82 -8.15
C PRO A 201 -11.46 -13.52 -8.48
N TYR A 202 -10.37 -13.27 -7.77
CA TYR A 202 -9.49 -12.11 -7.99
C TYR A 202 -8.06 -12.40 -7.55
N ARG A 203 -7.13 -11.48 -7.83
CA ARG A 203 -5.74 -11.54 -7.36
C ARG A 203 -5.37 -10.34 -6.50
N CYS A 204 -4.69 -10.61 -5.40
CA CYS A 204 -4.16 -9.61 -4.47
C CYS A 204 -2.69 -9.91 -4.19
N ASP A 205 -1.80 -9.43 -5.05
CA ASP A 205 -0.40 -9.82 -5.02
C ASP A 205 0.42 -9.02 -4.00
N THR A 206 1.52 -9.60 -3.52
CA THR A 206 2.64 -8.86 -2.90
C THR A 206 3.74 -8.66 -3.95
N PRO A 207 4.77 -7.85 -3.71
CA PRO A 207 5.84 -7.68 -4.69
C PRO A 207 6.52 -8.99 -5.09
N ASP A 208 6.57 -9.98 -4.21
CA ASP A 208 7.25 -11.26 -4.37
C ASP A 208 6.30 -12.45 -4.65
N ARG A 209 4.98 -12.29 -4.47
CA ARG A 209 4.01 -13.40 -4.56
C ARG A 209 2.74 -13.05 -5.33
N LYS A 210 2.30 -14.01 -6.15
CA LYS A 210 1.02 -14.09 -6.84
C LYS A 210 0.02 -14.79 -5.93
N ARG A 211 -1.04 -14.09 -5.52
CA ARG A 211 -2.06 -14.67 -4.63
C ARG A 211 -3.42 -14.60 -5.27
N SER A 212 -3.99 -15.77 -5.55
CA SER A 212 -5.35 -15.93 -6.06
C SER A 212 -6.31 -16.07 -4.89
N TRP A 213 -7.39 -15.30 -4.91
CA TRP A 213 -8.40 -15.23 -3.87
C TRP A 213 -9.80 -15.42 -4.47
N THR A 214 -10.74 -15.77 -3.61
CA THR A 214 -12.19 -15.70 -3.89
C THR A 214 -12.87 -14.80 -2.90
N MET A 215 -13.69 -13.88 -3.40
CA MET A 215 -14.55 -13.01 -2.61
C MET A 215 -15.99 -13.50 -2.72
N GLU A 216 -16.64 -13.73 -1.59
CA GLU A 216 -18.04 -14.13 -1.49
C GLU A 216 -18.82 -13.10 -0.67
N LEU A 217 -19.97 -12.65 -1.16
CA LEU A 217 -20.81 -11.66 -0.49
C LEU A 217 -22.14 -12.29 -0.10
N LYS A 218 -22.58 -11.99 1.12
CA LYS A 218 -23.86 -12.44 1.66
C LYS A 218 -24.63 -11.27 2.25
N LEU A 219 -25.88 -11.11 1.83
CA LEU A 219 -26.82 -10.17 2.44
C LEU A 219 -27.21 -10.67 3.84
N GLU A 220 -27.04 -9.81 4.82
CA GLU A 220 -27.46 -10.01 6.20
C GLU A 220 -28.66 -9.12 6.55
N GLU A 221 -29.12 -9.22 7.79
CA GLU A 221 -30.16 -8.35 8.33
C GLU A 221 -29.78 -6.87 8.23
N GLN A 222 -30.81 -6.02 8.14
CA GLN A 222 -30.68 -4.55 8.10
C GLN A 222 -29.87 -4.03 6.90
N GLY A 223 -29.77 -4.80 5.81
CA GLY A 223 -29.09 -4.38 4.58
C GLY A 223 -27.56 -4.43 4.67
N ARG A 224 -27.01 -5.07 5.71
CA ARG A 224 -25.58 -5.31 5.86
C ARG A 224 -25.09 -6.37 4.88
N LEU A 225 -23.83 -6.29 4.48
CA LEU A 225 -23.18 -7.30 3.66
C LEU A 225 -21.99 -7.88 4.41
N SER A 226 -21.98 -9.21 4.58
CA SER A 226 -20.77 -9.93 4.99
C SER A 226 -19.98 -10.30 3.75
N ILE A 227 -18.68 -9.98 3.74
CA ILE A 227 -17.78 -10.24 2.63
C ILE A 227 -16.64 -11.13 3.14
N VAL A 228 -16.55 -12.34 2.59
CA VAL A 228 -15.54 -13.33 2.95
C VAL A 228 -14.55 -13.49 1.80
N HIS A 229 -13.27 -13.31 2.11
CA HIS A 229 -12.14 -13.50 1.21
C HIS A 229 -11.41 -14.77 1.59
N ARG A 230 -11.23 -15.69 0.65
CA ARG A 230 -10.46 -16.93 0.84
C ARG A 230 -9.32 -17.04 -0.16
N LEU A 231 -8.11 -17.26 0.35
CA LEU A 231 -6.93 -17.56 -0.43
C LEU A 231 -7.11 -18.93 -1.07
N VAL A 232 -6.93 -18.98 -2.38
CA VAL A 232 -7.06 -20.20 -3.20
C VAL A 232 -5.68 -20.73 -3.56
N GLU A 233 -4.76 -19.83 -3.92
CA GLU A 233 -3.41 -20.19 -4.36
C GLU A 233 -2.45 -19.07 -3.99
N ASP A 234 -1.26 -19.44 -3.55
CA ASP A 234 -0.16 -18.53 -3.27
C ASP A 234 1.13 -19.08 -3.88
N ALA A 235 1.69 -18.34 -4.84
CA ALA A 235 2.85 -18.76 -5.61
C ALA A 235 3.85 -17.61 -5.76
N PRO A 236 5.17 -17.86 -5.74
CA PRO A 236 6.15 -16.82 -5.96
C PRO A 236 6.06 -16.24 -7.39
N PHE A 237 6.33 -14.95 -7.53
CA PHE A 237 6.68 -14.38 -8.83
C PHE A 237 8.04 -14.92 -9.32
N LEU A 238 8.27 -14.94 -10.63
CA LEU A 238 9.59 -15.28 -11.21
C LEU A 238 10.68 -14.28 -10.79
N SER A 239 10.27 -13.03 -10.52
CA SER A 239 11.10 -11.94 -10.00
C SER A 239 10.20 -10.94 -9.29
N PRO A 240 10.66 -10.22 -8.25
CA PRO A 240 9.83 -9.22 -7.59
C PRO A 240 9.29 -8.15 -8.55
N VAL A 241 8.01 -7.80 -8.41
CA VAL A 241 7.30 -6.81 -9.23
C VAL A 241 6.77 -5.70 -8.32
N VAL A 242 7.11 -4.45 -8.63
CA VAL A 242 6.55 -3.28 -7.94
C VAL A 242 5.76 -2.46 -8.94
N PHE A 243 4.50 -2.13 -8.62
CA PHE A 243 3.68 -1.25 -9.45
C PHE A 243 3.68 0.18 -8.90
N ARG A 244 3.71 1.17 -9.80
CA ARG A 244 3.48 2.58 -9.49
C ARG A 244 2.26 3.06 -10.26
N THR A 245 1.30 3.66 -9.56
CA THR A 245 0.09 4.17 -10.20
C THR A 245 0.40 5.43 -11.00
N ALA A 246 0.00 5.45 -12.26
CA ALA A 246 0.18 6.58 -13.15
C ALA A 246 -0.74 7.74 -12.76
N THR A 247 -0.15 8.87 -12.38
CA THR A 247 -0.79 10.20 -12.41
C THR A 247 -0.71 10.77 -13.84
N LEU A 248 -1.42 11.86 -14.12
CA LEU A 248 -1.64 12.43 -15.47
C LEU A 248 -0.36 12.67 -16.31
N ASP A 249 0.83 12.63 -15.70
CA ASP A 249 2.11 12.99 -16.30
C ASP A 249 3.06 11.82 -16.59
N LEU A 250 2.66 10.57 -16.28
CA LEU A 250 3.54 9.40 -16.47
C LEU A 250 3.50 8.88 -17.92
N VAL A 251 4.51 9.27 -18.68
CA VAL A 251 4.86 8.67 -19.99
C VAL A 251 5.16 7.17 -19.78
N ASP A 252 4.63 6.31 -20.65
CA ASP A 252 4.80 4.85 -20.65
C ASP A 252 3.98 4.03 -19.62
N ALA A 253 2.94 4.60 -19.01
CA ALA A 253 2.01 3.84 -18.18
C ALA A 253 1.20 2.81 -18.99
N ILE A 254 1.17 1.56 -18.52
CA ILE A 254 0.44 0.47 -19.18
C ILE A 254 -0.83 0.08 -18.40
N PRO A 255 -1.87 -0.45 -19.07
CA PRO A 255 -3.05 -0.94 -18.37
C PRO A 255 -2.71 -2.12 -17.44
N ARG A 256 -3.16 -2.06 -16.19
CA ARG A 256 -3.15 -3.19 -15.25
C ARG A 256 -4.57 -3.55 -14.87
N CYS A 257 -4.90 -4.83 -14.97
CA CYS A 257 -6.21 -5.32 -14.62
C CYS A 257 -6.38 -5.34 -13.09
N SER A 258 -7.37 -4.65 -12.55
CA SER A 258 -7.66 -4.60 -11.10
C SER A 258 -8.20 -5.91 -10.52
N VAL A 259 -8.57 -6.89 -11.37
CA VAL A 259 -9.10 -8.18 -10.93
C VAL A 259 -8.04 -9.27 -10.97
N CYS A 260 -7.26 -9.39 -12.04
CA CYS A 260 -6.25 -10.45 -12.19
C CYS A 260 -4.80 -9.97 -12.09
N ASN A 261 -4.56 -8.68 -11.88
CA ASN A 261 -3.24 -8.03 -11.80
C ASN A 261 -2.32 -8.19 -13.02
N ARG A 262 -2.79 -8.81 -14.10
CA ARG A 262 -2.06 -8.85 -15.37
C ARG A 262 -1.94 -7.45 -15.96
N ILE A 263 -0.84 -7.23 -16.67
CA ILE A 263 -0.56 -5.99 -17.40
C ILE A 263 -0.76 -6.19 -18.90
N PHE A 264 -1.21 -5.14 -19.59
CA PHE A 264 -1.44 -5.18 -21.03
C PHE A 264 -0.21 -4.67 -21.80
N THR A 265 0.46 -5.59 -22.47
CA THR A 265 1.75 -5.34 -23.14
C THR A 265 1.87 -6.23 -24.37
N ASN A 266 2.57 -5.79 -25.42
CA ASN A 266 2.69 -6.55 -26.66
C ASN A 266 1.32 -7.07 -27.17
N SER A 267 0.30 -6.21 -27.07
CA SER A 267 -1.10 -6.49 -27.45
C SER A 267 -1.76 -7.67 -26.70
N ALA A 268 -1.27 -8.03 -25.51
CA ALA A 268 -1.84 -9.12 -24.71
C ALA A 268 -1.76 -8.83 -23.20
N TRP A 269 -2.71 -9.39 -22.45
CA TRP A 269 -2.68 -9.41 -20.98
C TRP A 269 -1.75 -10.52 -20.49
N ARG A 270 -0.71 -10.16 -19.71
CA ARG A 270 0.31 -11.10 -19.21
C ARG A 270 0.68 -10.82 -17.76
N ASP A 271 1.25 -11.81 -17.09
CA ASP A 271 1.86 -11.60 -15.79
C ASP A 271 3.09 -10.69 -15.88
N ALA A 272 3.26 -9.84 -14.88
CA ALA A 272 4.25 -8.76 -14.90
C ALA A 272 5.69 -9.25 -14.66
N ASP A 273 5.85 -10.41 -14.02
CA ASP A 273 7.15 -11.05 -13.79
C ASP A 273 7.79 -11.61 -15.07
N HIS A 274 7.03 -11.72 -16.18
CA HIS A 274 7.57 -12.04 -17.50
C HIS A 274 8.22 -10.85 -18.22
N GLN A 275 8.15 -9.64 -17.64
CA GLN A 275 8.68 -8.42 -18.24
C GLN A 275 9.74 -7.71 -17.41
N SER A 276 9.89 -8.06 -16.13
CA SER A 276 10.94 -7.47 -15.30
C SER A 276 12.30 -7.85 -15.91
N PRO A 277 13.14 -6.90 -16.34
CA PRO A 277 14.45 -7.22 -16.91
C PRO A 277 15.26 -8.05 -15.92
N HIS A 278 16.06 -9.00 -16.42
CA HIS A 278 16.99 -9.81 -15.63
C HIS A 278 18.14 -9.00 -14.95
N ASN A 279 17.97 -7.70 -14.70
CA ASN A 279 18.99 -6.84 -14.11
C ASN A 279 18.65 -6.46 -12.66
N SER A 280 19.48 -6.97 -11.76
CA SER A 280 19.78 -6.48 -10.41
C SER A 280 19.21 -5.10 -10.03
N GLY A 281 18.01 -5.08 -9.44
CA GLY A 281 17.38 -3.91 -8.82
C GLY A 281 15.85 -3.97 -8.88
N ARG A 282 15.16 -3.49 -7.83
CA ARG A 282 13.68 -3.40 -7.78
C ARG A 282 13.18 -2.40 -8.85
N SER A 283 13.04 -2.83 -10.10
CA SER A 283 12.44 -2.00 -11.17
C SER A 283 10.93 -1.94 -10.98
N SER A 284 10.38 -0.73 -10.88
CA SER A 284 8.93 -0.50 -10.79
C SER A 284 8.28 -0.34 -12.18
N ILE A 285 7.06 -0.84 -12.34
CA ILE A 285 6.24 -0.72 -13.55
C ILE A 285 5.16 0.36 -13.34
N ASN A 286 5.13 1.38 -14.20
CA ASN A 286 4.09 2.40 -14.17
C ASN A 286 2.80 1.85 -14.79
N VAL A 287 1.68 1.95 -14.07
CA VAL A 287 0.40 1.36 -14.49
C VAL A 287 -0.78 2.28 -14.21
N PHE A 288 -1.81 2.20 -15.02
CA PHE A 288 -3.15 2.69 -14.65
C PHE A 288 -4.12 1.51 -14.52
N TYR A 289 -5.12 1.67 -13.65
CA TYR A 289 -6.05 0.59 -13.30
C TYR A 289 -7.21 0.50 -14.31
N ASP A 290 -7.39 -0.69 -14.87
CA ASP A 290 -8.48 -1.04 -15.79
C ASP A 290 -8.98 -2.47 -15.53
N ILE A 291 -9.87 -3.02 -16.35
CA ILE A 291 -10.35 -4.40 -16.25
C ILE A 291 -10.22 -5.10 -17.61
N CYS A 292 -9.49 -6.22 -17.65
CA CYS A 292 -9.32 -6.98 -18.89
C CYS A 292 -10.64 -7.64 -19.34
N SER A 293 -10.77 -7.92 -20.63
CA SER A 293 -11.98 -8.50 -21.22
C SER A 293 -12.43 -9.81 -20.56
N ALA A 294 -11.47 -10.67 -20.18
CA ALA A 294 -11.76 -11.93 -19.49
C ALA A 294 -12.37 -11.69 -18.10
N CYS A 295 -11.80 -10.76 -17.31
CA CYS A 295 -12.33 -10.41 -15.99
C CYS A 295 -13.65 -9.66 -16.09
N ASN A 296 -13.83 -8.81 -17.11
CA ASN A 296 -15.10 -8.12 -17.34
C ASN A 296 -16.23 -9.11 -17.72
N PHE A 297 -15.91 -10.18 -18.45
CA PHE A 297 -16.87 -11.24 -18.74
C PHE A 297 -17.26 -12.02 -17.48
N LEU A 298 -16.27 -12.43 -16.67
CA LEU A 298 -16.51 -13.11 -15.39
C LEU A 298 -17.36 -12.25 -14.44
N ALA A 299 -17.04 -10.96 -14.37
CA ALA A 299 -17.82 -9.97 -13.63
C ALA A 299 -19.29 -9.97 -14.07
N TRP A 300 -19.53 -9.83 -15.37
CA TRP A 300 -20.88 -9.81 -15.92
C TRP A 300 -21.65 -11.11 -15.63
N SER A 301 -21.00 -12.27 -15.76
CA SER A 301 -21.60 -13.55 -15.40
C SER A 301 -21.95 -13.65 -13.92
N ALA A 302 -21.07 -13.21 -13.02
CA ALA A 302 -21.32 -13.26 -11.58
C ALA A 302 -22.43 -12.31 -11.11
N LEU A 303 -22.66 -11.21 -11.83
CA LEU A 303 -23.71 -10.24 -11.50
C LEU A 303 -25.11 -10.66 -11.98
N ASN A 304 -25.18 -11.54 -12.98
CA ASN A 304 -26.42 -11.97 -13.65
C ASN A 304 -26.72 -13.47 -13.49
N ALA A 305 -25.95 -14.18 -12.65
CA ALA A 305 -26.22 -15.56 -12.24
C ALA A 305 -27.21 -15.60 -11.07
#